data_AF-A0A4S9JZW1-F1
#
_entry.id   AF-A0A4S9JZW1-F1
#
_cell.length_a   1.000
_cell.length_b   1.000
_cell.length_c   1.000
_cell.angle_alpha   90.00
_cell.angle_beta   90.00
_cell.angle_gamma   90.00
#
_symmetry.space_group_name_H-M   'P 1'
#
loop_
_entity.id
_entity.type
_entity.pdbx_description
1 polymer ?
#
loop_
_entity_poly.entity_id
_entity_poly.type
_entity_poly.pdbx_seq_one_letter_code
_entity_poly.pdbx_strand_id
1 'polypeptide(L)'
;MDAETHLLHLVELLNWRADQLEGSLSELKRDLNASGADSEVVSTISKSRKHVEVLRMDIEKELEPEAEMSLKMAHHITNKIIQDAVDRLADKVRSQYPQLELAATMLRLFFEGPEGDIKRKELETRLKAEMGLDNFGYNNDKLEFEEIVEEYEKEAEQLALSFAMEDAKKMVDACFGVQAEK
;
A
#
# COMPACT_ATOMS: atom_id res chain seq x y z
N MET A 1 3.72 -9.07 10.50
CA MET A 1 4.68 -8.68 9.45
C MET A 1 3.80 -7.94 8.48
N ASP A 2 3.90 -6.61 8.46
CA ASP A 2 3.03 -5.77 7.62
C ASP A 2 3.28 -6.13 6.16
N ALA A 3 2.20 -6.30 5.40
CA ALA A 3 2.25 -6.77 4.02
C ALA A 3 2.90 -5.71 3.10
N GLU A 4 2.92 -4.46 3.56
CA GLU A 4 3.42 -3.25 2.89
C GLU A 4 4.84 -3.34 2.28
N THR A 5 5.67 -4.29 2.70
CA THR A 5 7.08 -4.36 2.28
C THR A 5 7.57 -5.74 1.87
N HIS A 6 6.70 -6.71 1.56
CA HIS A 6 7.16 -8.08 1.31
C HIS A 6 8.22 -8.17 0.20
N LEU A 7 8.02 -7.52 -0.95
CA LEU A 7 9.00 -7.52 -2.05
C LEU A 7 10.29 -6.80 -1.69
N LEU A 8 10.22 -5.62 -1.07
CA LEU A 8 11.41 -4.88 -0.60
C LEU A 8 12.17 -5.67 0.47
N HIS A 9 11.45 -6.32 1.38
CA HIS A 9 12.03 -7.18 2.40
C HIS A 9 12.73 -8.42 1.78
N LEU A 10 12.14 -9.00 0.73
CA LEU A 10 12.81 -10.07 -0.02
C LEU A 10 14.09 -9.57 -0.69
N VAL A 11 14.07 -8.37 -1.28
CA VAL A 11 15.27 -7.71 -1.84
C VAL A 11 16.34 -7.52 -0.76
N GLU A 12 15.99 -6.98 0.40
CA GLU A 12 16.90 -6.84 1.55
C GLU A 12 17.47 -8.18 2.00
N LEU A 13 16.63 -9.22 2.11
CA LEU A 13 17.05 -10.57 2.49
C LEU A 13 18.01 -11.18 1.47
N LEU A 14 17.74 -11.01 0.18
CA LEU A 14 18.61 -11.49 -0.90
C LEU A 14 19.97 -10.79 -0.86
N ASN A 15 19.99 -9.46 -0.68
CA ASN A 15 21.21 -8.69 -0.49
C ASN A 15 22.01 -9.19 0.71
N TRP A 16 21.36 -9.37 1.86
CA TRP A 16 22.01 -9.91 3.05
C TRP A 16 22.59 -11.31 2.83
N ARG A 17 21.87 -12.21 2.13
CA ARG A 17 22.38 -13.54 1.80
C ARG A 17 23.57 -13.49 0.82
N ALA A 18 23.54 -12.59 -0.15
CA ALA A 18 24.67 -12.37 -1.06
C ALA A 18 25.91 -11.83 -0.33
N ASP A 19 25.73 -11.01 0.71
CA ASP A 19 26.81 -10.58 1.62
C ASP A 19 27.42 -11.73 2.40
N GLN A 20 26.60 -12.57 3.03
CA GLN A 20 27.09 -13.74 3.78
C GLN A 20 27.85 -14.71 2.86
N LEU A 21 27.35 -14.94 1.65
CA LEU A 21 27.96 -15.86 0.70
C LEU A 21 29.30 -15.33 0.17
N GLU A 22 29.37 -14.03 -0.18
CA GLU A 22 30.62 -13.42 -0.64
C GLU A 22 31.70 -13.41 0.45
N GLY A 23 31.30 -13.14 1.70
CA GLY A 23 32.19 -13.24 2.87
C GLY A 23 32.74 -14.65 3.04
N SER A 24 31.86 -15.65 3.06
CA SER A 24 32.24 -17.07 3.21
C SER A 24 33.17 -17.55 2.08
N LEU A 25 32.90 -17.16 0.83
CA LEU A 25 33.74 -17.52 -0.32
C LEU A 25 35.10 -16.81 -0.27
N SER A 26 35.14 -15.58 0.23
CA SER A 26 36.38 -14.81 0.40
C SER A 26 37.29 -15.42 1.47
N GLU A 27 36.71 -15.82 2.61
CA GLU A 27 37.43 -16.54 3.65
C GLU A 27 37.94 -17.90 3.15
N LEU A 28 37.07 -18.68 2.51
CA LEU A 28 37.46 -19.98 1.95
C LEU A 28 38.60 -19.85 0.93
N LYS A 29 38.54 -18.85 0.04
CA LYS A 29 39.62 -18.58 -0.93
C LYS A 29 40.94 -18.26 -0.22
N ARG A 30 40.91 -17.45 0.84
CA ARG A 30 42.09 -17.10 1.63
C ARG A 30 42.71 -18.34 2.27
N ASP A 31 41.89 -19.20 2.86
CA ASP A 31 42.35 -20.39 3.58
C ASP A 31 42.89 -21.46 2.62
N LEU A 32 42.28 -21.59 1.43
CA LEU A 32 42.79 -22.44 0.34
C LEU A 32 44.15 -21.96 -0.18
N ASN A 33 44.31 -20.64 -0.35
CA ASN A 33 45.61 -20.08 -0.74
C ASN A 33 46.69 -20.33 0.32
N ALA A 34 46.34 -20.20 1.62
CA ALA A 34 47.27 -20.42 2.72
C ALA A 34 47.69 -21.90 2.86
N SER A 35 46.79 -22.84 2.54
CA SER A 35 47.06 -24.28 2.61
C SER A 35 47.79 -24.84 1.38
N GLY A 36 48.06 -24.01 0.37
CA GLY A 36 48.69 -24.45 -0.88
C GLY A 36 47.76 -25.32 -1.73
N ALA A 37 46.45 -25.07 -1.65
CA ALA A 37 45.46 -25.80 -2.43
C ALA A 37 45.69 -25.66 -3.93
N ASP A 38 45.20 -26.64 -4.69
CA ASP A 38 45.34 -26.67 -6.13
C ASP A 38 44.72 -25.42 -6.80
N SER A 39 45.41 -24.90 -7.82
CA SER A 39 45.04 -23.67 -8.51
C SER A 39 43.67 -23.72 -9.19
N GLU A 40 43.21 -24.91 -9.60
CA GLU A 40 41.90 -25.12 -10.21
C GLU A 40 40.78 -24.99 -9.17
N VAL A 41 41.03 -25.45 -7.93
CA VAL A 41 40.11 -25.30 -6.80
C VAL A 41 39.95 -23.81 -6.45
N VAL A 42 41.06 -23.07 -6.34
CA VAL A 42 41.05 -21.62 -6.07
C VAL A 42 40.37 -20.84 -7.21
N SER A 43 40.59 -21.26 -8.46
CA SER A 43 39.94 -20.68 -9.64
C SER A 43 38.42 -20.90 -9.60
N THR A 44 37.96 -22.08 -9.20
CA THR A 44 36.53 -22.39 -9.07
C THR A 44 35.85 -21.52 -8.03
N ILE A 45 36.45 -21.33 -6.86
CA ILE A 45 35.92 -20.39 -5.84
C ILE A 45 35.86 -18.95 -6.39
N SER A 46 36.86 -18.55 -7.17
CA SER A 46 36.87 -17.23 -7.81
C SER A 46 35.76 -17.06 -8.85
N LYS A 47 35.38 -18.12 -9.58
CA LYS A 47 34.21 -18.11 -10.48
C LYS A 47 32.91 -18.02 -9.69
N SER A 48 32.77 -18.78 -8.60
CA SER A 48 31.59 -18.69 -7.72
C SER A 48 31.37 -17.29 -7.18
N ARG A 49 32.45 -16.59 -6.78
CA ARG A 49 32.37 -15.18 -6.36
C ARG A 49 31.86 -14.26 -7.46
N LYS A 50 32.34 -14.43 -8.70
CA LYS A 50 31.81 -13.67 -9.85
C LYS A 50 30.31 -13.91 -10.06
N HIS A 51 29.81 -15.11 -9.81
CA HIS A 51 28.37 -15.36 -9.87
C HIS A 51 27.61 -14.63 -8.75
N VAL A 52 28.18 -14.50 -7.56
CA VAL A 52 27.60 -13.67 -6.48
C VAL A 52 27.62 -12.19 -6.85
N GLU A 53 28.70 -11.69 -7.47
CA GLU A 53 28.76 -10.32 -7.98
C GLU A 53 27.69 -10.05 -9.04
N VAL A 54 27.48 -10.97 -9.99
CA VAL A 54 26.40 -10.86 -10.99
C VAL A 54 25.04 -10.85 -10.31
N LEU A 55 24.78 -11.78 -9.37
CA LEU A 55 23.52 -11.82 -8.62
C LEU A 55 23.24 -10.49 -7.90
N ARG A 56 24.26 -9.87 -7.29
CA ARG A 56 24.11 -8.55 -6.66
C ARG A 56 23.73 -7.48 -7.67
N MET A 57 24.39 -7.48 -8.82
CA MET A 57 24.08 -6.53 -9.89
C MET A 57 22.64 -6.69 -10.38
N ASP A 58 22.16 -7.93 -10.49
CA ASP A 58 20.77 -8.22 -10.90
C ASP A 58 19.78 -7.74 -9.82
N ILE A 59 20.09 -7.94 -8.54
CA ILE A 59 19.28 -7.43 -7.43
C ILE A 59 19.21 -5.89 -7.47
N GLU A 60 20.35 -5.21 -7.55
CA GLU A 60 20.45 -3.74 -7.51
C GLU A 60 19.83 -3.08 -8.75
N LYS A 61 19.99 -3.68 -9.93
CA LYS A 61 19.61 -3.03 -11.20
C LYS A 61 18.23 -3.41 -11.70
N GLU A 62 17.70 -4.56 -11.27
CA GLU A 62 16.43 -5.08 -11.77
C GLU A 62 15.42 -5.21 -10.62
N LEU A 63 15.73 -6.03 -9.61
CA LEU A 63 14.75 -6.41 -8.58
C LEU A 63 14.40 -5.26 -7.63
N GLU A 64 15.38 -4.50 -7.17
CA GLU A 64 15.16 -3.38 -6.25
C GLU A 64 14.32 -2.27 -6.90
N PRO A 65 14.65 -1.77 -8.12
CA PRO A 65 13.79 -0.82 -8.83
C PRO A 65 12.39 -1.35 -9.12
N GLU A 66 12.23 -2.63 -9.46
CA GLU A 66 10.94 -3.25 -9.71
C GLU A 66 10.08 -3.34 -8.45
N ALA A 67 10.68 -3.73 -7.32
CA ALA A 67 10.00 -3.76 -6.03
C ALA A 67 9.57 -2.35 -5.57
N GLU A 68 10.43 -1.35 -5.73
CA GLU A 68 10.07 0.04 -5.45
C GLU A 68 8.93 0.55 -6.35
N MET A 69 9.00 0.26 -7.65
CA MET A 69 7.98 0.69 -8.60
C MET A 69 6.64 0.03 -8.29
N SER A 70 6.65 -1.26 -8.02
CA SER A 70 5.46 -2.03 -7.65
C SER A 70 4.80 -1.46 -6.40
N LEU A 71 5.58 -1.10 -5.38
CA LEU A 71 5.08 -0.45 -4.17
C LEU A 71 4.45 0.92 -4.48
N LYS A 72 5.13 1.75 -5.29
CA LYS A 72 4.61 3.06 -5.72
C LYS A 72 3.30 2.91 -6.51
N MET A 73 3.19 1.91 -7.37
CA MET A 73 1.97 1.60 -8.12
C MET A 73 0.84 1.16 -7.19
N ALA A 74 1.12 0.27 -6.23
CA ALA A 74 0.12 -0.20 -5.27
C ALA A 74 -0.42 0.96 -4.40
N HIS A 75 0.46 1.84 -3.92
CA HIS A 75 0.03 3.08 -3.27
C HIS A 75 -0.78 3.98 -4.20
N HIS A 76 -0.40 4.11 -5.47
CA HIS A 76 -1.14 4.93 -6.42
C HIS A 76 -2.56 4.39 -6.63
N ILE A 77 -2.70 3.08 -6.87
CA ILE A 77 -3.98 2.40 -7.09
C ILE A 77 -4.88 2.54 -5.86
N THR A 78 -4.38 2.19 -4.67
CA THR A 78 -5.16 2.28 -3.43
C THR A 78 -5.62 3.71 -3.12
N ASN A 79 -4.74 4.69 -3.29
CA ASN A 79 -5.10 6.11 -3.14
C ASN A 79 -6.16 6.53 -4.15
N LYS A 80 -6.03 6.12 -5.40
CA LYS A 80 -6.97 6.46 -6.47
C LYS A 80 -8.35 5.86 -6.22
N ILE A 81 -8.41 4.59 -5.81
CA ILE A 81 -9.66 3.91 -5.46
C ILE A 81 -10.37 4.65 -4.31
N ILE A 82 -9.65 5.05 -3.26
CA ILE A 82 -10.22 5.78 -2.13
C ILE A 82 -10.79 7.14 -2.58
N GLN A 83 -10.05 7.88 -3.40
CA GLN A 83 -10.52 9.15 -3.97
C GLN A 83 -11.78 8.95 -4.81
N ASP A 84 -11.76 7.97 -5.71
CA ASP A 84 -12.89 7.67 -6.59
C ASP A 84 -14.10 7.17 -5.81
N ALA A 85 -13.92 6.46 -4.69
CA ALA A 85 -15.02 6.05 -3.82
C ALA A 85 -15.70 7.27 -3.15
N VAL A 86 -14.91 8.23 -2.67
CA VAL A 86 -15.43 9.47 -2.07
C VAL A 86 -16.11 10.37 -3.12
N ASP A 87 -15.53 10.48 -4.31
CA ASP A 87 -16.15 11.22 -5.42
C ASP A 87 -17.46 10.57 -5.89
N ARG A 88 -17.48 9.24 -6.05
CA ARG A 88 -18.70 8.48 -6.36
C ARG A 88 -19.78 8.67 -5.29
N LEU A 89 -19.39 8.76 -4.01
CA LEU A 89 -20.33 9.07 -2.93
C LEU A 89 -20.92 10.48 -3.08
N ALA A 90 -20.09 11.49 -3.36
CA ALA A 90 -20.56 12.85 -3.60
C ALA A 90 -21.53 12.91 -4.79
N ASP A 91 -21.23 12.20 -5.88
CA ASP A 91 -22.10 12.09 -7.05
C ASP A 91 -23.43 11.40 -6.74
N LYS A 92 -23.41 10.32 -5.94
CA LYS A 92 -24.62 9.66 -5.44
C LYS A 92 -25.48 10.64 -4.65
N VAL A 93 -24.90 11.43 -3.72
CA VAL A 93 -25.65 12.46 -2.98
C VAL A 93 -26.19 13.54 -3.92
N ARG A 94 -25.40 13.98 -4.90
CA ARG A 94 -25.81 14.97 -5.91
C ARG A 94 -26.99 14.50 -6.75
N SER A 95 -27.03 13.21 -7.12
CA SER A 95 -28.15 12.64 -7.88
C SER A 95 -29.48 12.64 -7.12
N GLN A 96 -29.44 12.68 -5.77
CA GLN A 96 -30.63 12.77 -4.92
C GLN A 96 -31.11 14.22 -4.73
N TYR A 97 -30.30 15.21 -5.12
CA TYR A 97 -30.71 16.61 -5.17
C TYR A 97 -31.49 16.90 -6.45
N PRO A 98 -32.60 17.68 -6.43
CA PRO A 98 -33.17 18.43 -5.30
C PRO A 98 -34.25 17.69 -4.51
N GLN A 99 -34.41 16.37 -4.71
CA GLN A 99 -35.51 15.60 -4.14
C GLN A 99 -35.43 15.49 -2.60
N LEU A 100 -34.22 15.57 -2.04
CA LEU A 100 -33.96 15.53 -0.60
C LEU A 100 -33.21 16.77 -0.14
N GLU A 101 -33.82 17.60 0.72
CA GLU A 101 -33.15 18.76 1.35
C GLU A 101 -31.92 18.35 2.18
N LEU A 102 -31.96 17.15 2.76
CA LEU A 102 -30.82 16.56 3.46
C LEU A 102 -29.62 16.35 2.51
N ALA A 103 -29.87 15.92 1.26
CA ALA A 103 -28.81 15.75 0.27
C ALA A 103 -28.17 17.10 -0.11
N ALA A 104 -28.98 18.16 -0.25
CA ALA A 104 -28.48 19.52 -0.47
C ALA A 104 -27.55 19.98 0.67
N THR A 105 -27.96 19.70 1.90
CA THR A 105 -27.22 20.05 3.12
C THR A 105 -25.92 19.24 3.21
N MET A 106 -25.96 17.94 2.91
CA MET A 106 -24.77 17.09 2.88
C MET A 106 -23.78 17.53 1.80
N LEU A 107 -24.22 17.86 0.59
CA LEU A 107 -23.33 18.37 -0.46
C LEU A 107 -22.60 19.63 0.02
N ARG A 108 -23.33 20.61 0.54
CA ARG A 108 -22.75 21.89 0.96
C ARG A 108 -21.82 21.77 2.16
N LEU A 109 -22.07 20.84 3.08
CA LEU A 109 -21.31 20.74 4.33
C LEU A 109 -20.18 19.70 4.27
N PHE A 110 -20.28 18.68 3.40
CA PHE A 110 -19.33 17.57 3.36
C PHE A 110 -18.57 17.41 2.06
N PHE A 111 -19.09 17.90 0.93
CA PHE A 111 -18.52 17.55 -0.38
C PHE A 111 -18.18 18.74 -1.29
N GLU A 112 -18.82 19.89 -1.08
CA GLU A 112 -18.68 21.07 -1.93
C GLU A 112 -18.31 22.32 -1.12
N GLY A 113 -17.53 23.20 -1.73
CA GLY A 113 -17.04 24.43 -1.09
C GLY A 113 -15.85 24.18 -0.15
N PRO A 114 -15.28 25.24 0.45
CA PRO A 114 -14.06 25.15 1.26
C PRO A 114 -14.18 24.19 2.45
N GLU A 115 -15.32 24.19 3.15
CA GLU A 115 -15.59 23.27 4.25
C GLU A 115 -15.79 21.83 3.76
N GLY A 116 -16.47 21.64 2.64
CA GLY A 116 -16.64 20.34 2.00
C GLY A 116 -15.30 19.73 1.55
N ASP A 117 -14.40 20.55 1.00
CA ASP A 117 -13.06 20.10 0.60
C ASP A 117 -12.23 19.60 1.81
N ILE A 118 -12.37 20.25 2.97
CA ILE A 118 -11.74 19.80 4.22
C ILE A 118 -12.35 18.46 4.65
N LYS A 119 -13.69 18.35 4.68
CA LYS A 119 -14.38 17.11 5.06
C LYS A 119 -14.10 15.94 4.13
N ARG A 120 -13.98 16.19 2.84
CA ARG A 120 -13.56 15.20 1.85
C ARG A 120 -12.17 14.66 2.18
N LYS A 121 -11.20 15.55 2.43
CA LYS A 121 -9.84 15.14 2.80
C LYS A 121 -9.77 14.40 4.14
N GLU A 122 -10.57 14.82 5.12
CA GLU A 122 -10.71 14.09 6.40
C GLU A 122 -11.25 12.67 6.16
N LEU A 123 -12.27 12.52 5.31
CA LEU A 123 -12.85 11.24 4.95
C LEU A 123 -11.85 10.35 4.21
N GLU A 124 -11.15 10.87 3.20
CA GLU A 124 -10.07 10.16 2.49
C GLU A 124 -8.96 9.73 3.46
N THR A 125 -8.59 10.58 4.41
CA THR A 125 -7.55 10.26 5.41
C THR A 125 -7.99 9.13 6.34
N ARG A 126 -9.25 9.15 6.81
CA ARG A 126 -9.82 8.05 7.61
C ARG A 126 -9.88 6.75 6.83
N LEU A 127 -10.29 6.79 5.56
CA LEU A 127 -10.31 5.62 4.68
C LEU A 127 -8.91 5.04 4.48
N LYS A 128 -7.89 5.88 4.27
CA LYS A 128 -6.50 5.42 4.15
C LYS A 128 -5.97 4.80 5.44
N ALA A 129 -6.40 5.29 6.61
CA ALA A 129 -5.99 4.73 7.89
C ALA A 129 -6.65 3.36 8.17
N GLU A 130 -7.90 3.19 7.76
CA GLU A 130 -8.64 1.93 7.97
C GLU A 130 -8.28 0.88 6.92
N MET A 131 -8.17 1.30 5.66
CA MET A 131 -8.00 0.43 4.50
C MET A 131 -6.62 0.51 3.87
N GLY A 132 -5.59 1.00 4.57
CA GLY A 132 -4.26 1.24 3.99
C GLY A 132 -3.70 0.07 3.15
N LEU A 133 -2.56 0.27 2.51
CA LEU A 133 -2.03 -0.70 1.55
C LEU A 133 -1.98 -2.15 2.07
N ASP A 134 -1.82 -2.34 3.38
CA ASP A 134 -1.90 -3.65 4.04
C ASP A 134 -3.19 -4.45 3.81
N ASN A 135 -4.32 -3.79 3.55
CA ASN A 135 -5.60 -4.45 3.25
C ASN A 135 -5.76 -4.77 1.75
N PHE A 136 -4.90 -4.22 0.88
CA PHE A 136 -4.97 -4.47 -0.56
C PHE A 136 -4.46 -5.87 -0.89
N GLY A 137 -5.39 -6.80 -1.14
CA GLY A 137 -5.06 -8.21 -1.42
C GLY A 137 -4.80 -9.06 -0.18
N TYR A 138 -5.18 -8.58 1.03
CA TYR A 138 -5.01 -9.33 2.28
C TYR A 138 -5.79 -10.66 2.24
N ASN A 139 -5.08 -11.78 2.39
CA ASN A 139 -5.60 -13.16 2.45
C ASN A 139 -6.18 -13.79 1.16
N ASN A 140 -5.93 -13.24 -0.03
CA ASN A 140 -6.55 -13.75 -1.25
C ASN A 140 -5.54 -14.24 -2.30
N ASP A 141 -4.69 -15.21 -1.93
CA ASP A 141 -3.72 -15.92 -2.80
C ASP A 141 -4.36 -16.63 -4.03
N LYS A 142 -5.68 -16.54 -4.20
CA LYS A 142 -6.46 -17.21 -5.24
C LYS A 142 -7.22 -16.25 -6.15
N LEU A 143 -7.24 -14.96 -5.84
CA LEU A 143 -7.93 -13.97 -6.66
C LEU A 143 -6.96 -13.39 -7.68
N GLU A 144 -7.46 -13.15 -8.88
CA GLU A 144 -6.73 -12.39 -9.89
C GLU A 144 -6.68 -10.91 -9.48
N PHE A 145 -5.74 -10.16 -10.04
CA PHE A 145 -5.53 -8.74 -9.70
C PHE A 145 -6.81 -7.91 -9.86
N GLU A 146 -7.58 -8.12 -10.93
CA GLU A 146 -8.83 -7.43 -11.17
C GLU A 146 -9.87 -7.68 -10.07
N GLU A 147 -9.95 -8.92 -9.56
CA GLU A 147 -10.88 -9.28 -8.49
C GLU A 147 -10.48 -8.62 -7.16
N ILE A 148 -9.18 -8.56 -6.86
CA ILE A 148 -8.66 -7.84 -5.68
C ILE A 148 -9.02 -6.36 -5.75
N VAL A 149 -8.84 -5.73 -6.93
CA VAL A 149 -9.21 -4.32 -7.14
C VAL A 149 -10.71 -4.12 -6.94
N GLU A 150 -11.55 -4.98 -7.51
CA GLU A 150 -13.00 -4.88 -7.35
C GLU A 150 -13.47 -5.02 -5.90
N GLU A 151 -12.90 -5.97 -5.15
CA GLU A 151 -13.24 -6.15 -3.72
C GLU A 151 -12.84 -4.92 -2.91
N TYR A 152 -11.62 -4.43 -3.11
CA TYR A 152 -11.12 -3.25 -2.44
C TYR A 152 -11.93 -1.98 -2.79
N GLU A 153 -12.36 -1.82 -4.05
CA GLU A 153 -13.28 -0.76 -4.45
C GLU A 153 -14.62 -0.83 -3.72
N LYS A 154 -15.23 -2.03 -3.64
CA LYS A 154 -16.52 -2.23 -2.95
C LYS A 154 -16.41 -1.90 -1.47
N GLU A 155 -15.32 -2.32 -0.82
CA GLU A 155 -15.07 -2.04 0.58
C GLU A 155 -14.86 -0.53 0.82
N ALA A 156 -14.10 0.14 -0.05
CA ALA A 156 -13.87 1.58 0.02
C ALA A 156 -15.18 2.37 -0.12
N GLU A 157 -16.06 1.98 -1.05
CA GLU A 157 -17.38 2.60 -1.19
C GLU A 157 -18.26 2.41 0.05
N GLN A 158 -18.25 1.22 0.65
CA GLN A 158 -19.05 0.92 1.85
C GLN A 158 -18.55 1.70 3.08
N LEU A 159 -17.24 1.74 3.30
CA LEU A 159 -16.64 2.48 4.41
C LEU A 159 -16.83 3.98 4.23
N ALA A 160 -16.67 4.51 3.00
CA ALA A 160 -16.88 5.93 2.72
C ALA A 160 -18.31 6.35 3.09
N LEU A 161 -19.30 5.55 2.70
CA LEU A 161 -20.70 5.78 3.06
C LEU A 161 -20.91 5.70 4.58
N SER A 162 -20.36 4.68 5.25
CA SER A 162 -20.49 4.48 6.69
C SER A 162 -19.96 5.68 7.47
N PHE A 163 -18.75 6.14 7.16
CA PHE A 163 -18.13 7.30 7.80
C PHE A 163 -18.89 8.60 7.53
N ALA A 164 -19.35 8.82 6.29
CA ALA A 164 -20.15 9.99 5.96
C ALA A 164 -21.49 10.00 6.71
N MET A 165 -22.15 8.85 6.87
CA MET A 165 -23.39 8.72 7.64
C MET A 165 -23.15 8.98 9.13
N GLU A 166 -22.05 8.47 9.69
CA GLU A 166 -21.65 8.73 11.07
C GLU A 166 -21.48 10.22 11.34
N ASP A 167 -20.77 10.92 10.45
CA ASP A 167 -20.52 12.35 10.59
C ASP A 167 -21.80 13.18 10.39
N ALA A 168 -22.64 12.81 9.42
CA ALA A 168 -23.94 13.44 9.24
C ALA A 168 -24.83 13.27 10.48
N LYS A 169 -24.83 12.09 11.11
CA LYS A 169 -25.56 11.84 12.36
C LYS A 169 -25.06 12.74 13.49
N LYS A 170 -23.74 12.84 13.69
CA LYS A 170 -23.15 13.73 14.70
C LYS A 170 -23.57 15.20 14.52
N MET A 171 -23.68 15.66 13.27
CA MET A 171 -24.15 17.02 12.99
C MET A 171 -25.62 17.22 13.34
N VAL A 172 -26.48 16.27 12.98
CA VAL A 172 -27.91 16.31 13.37
C VAL A 172 -28.03 16.32 14.89
N ASP A 173 -27.28 15.47 15.59
CA ASP A 173 -27.28 15.41 17.06
C ASP A 173 -26.75 16.72 17.67
N ALA A 174 -25.75 17.36 17.08
CA ALA A 174 -25.24 18.65 17.57
C ALA A 174 -26.23 19.81 17.30
N CYS A 175 -26.94 19.79 16.18
CA CYS A 175 -27.91 20.84 15.83
C CYS A 175 -29.26 20.69 16.53
N PHE A 176 -29.70 19.47 16.85
CA PHE A 176 -31.03 19.17 17.38
C PHE A 176 -31.03 18.47 18.75
N GLY A 177 -29.91 17.93 19.21
CA GLY A 177 -29.79 17.17 20.46
C GLY A 177 -29.67 18.00 21.75
N VAL A 178 -29.66 19.33 21.67
CA VAL A 178 -29.61 20.21 22.86
C VAL A 178 -30.99 20.36 23.54
N GLN A 179 -32.05 19.71 23.04
CA GLN A 179 -33.41 19.86 23.61
C GLN A 179 -33.90 18.72 24.53
N ALA A 180 -33.06 17.72 24.84
CA ALA A 180 -33.51 16.55 25.60
C ALA A 180 -33.03 16.45 27.07
N GLU A 181 -32.68 17.57 27.72
CA GLU A 181 -32.51 17.62 29.19
C GLU A 181 -33.22 18.84 29.79
N LYS A 182 -34.50 18.66 30.13
CA LYS A 182 -35.22 19.42 31.16
C LYS A 182 -36.22 18.54 31.90
#